data_AF-A0A930DWF7-F1
#
_entry.id   AF-A0A930DWF7-F1
#
_cell.length_a   1.000
_cell.length_b   1.000
_cell.length_c   1.000
_cell.angle_alpha   90.00
_cell.angle_beta   90.00
_cell.angle_gamma   90.00
#
_symmetry.space_group_name_H-M   'P 1'
#
loop_
_entity.id
_entity.type
_entity.pdbx_description
1 polymer ?
#
loop_
_entity_poly.entity_id
_entity_poly.type
_entity_poly.pdbx_seq_one_letter_code
_entity_poly.pdbx_strand_id
1 'polypeptide(L)'
;MTQTQMGVAFALVLITGMGWYSKISDQQRQVKRYQQEVAEAADFEKRGLYQKAGENYKEALGIKKEEAIYEKMMDAYEKAYEEKEDRYKEYMEAAEMAQAAYPENPHFALAISRLYIQKNDYANAFYFLDKAKKAGSKDKTFQKEYRKMLYSFKTLYGNYNSYYPLSNGFYGVKNKEGAGYIPADGESSNSLKQEFVGPIGEKGYRLLRKDGKTILMDKNEVTQGVFSNKNPEDIGYYAEDRIPIKEEGEYSYYNALGDRLFGGFSEASRFQKGKAVVKKAKRVFFIDSEGKELELKYTVKDEKGKEKKDENGKKIEQERKFEAVQINPDYSFIAQGCILAKEDGAYHIYNENWEQISDFSAEEVDGIGKDGIFAFSKKGKWGFANLKGEVVLEPKYKAAKSFSEGLAGVMEDDYWGFINLKGEMVITPQFFGVDYFNKKGVCIVETTPEVYQFIKRNIVKKEIFTEDSKDATKEEKGKEKETKPEETTEAATEAMTEAATEAPTEGTEAASEAPAEGTEAAPEAPVEGGETAAAAPPEGGEAPPAEGGAPAAG
;
A
#
# COMPACT_ATOMS: atom_id res chain seq x y z
N MET A 1 -43.94 -7.67 72.28
CA MET A 1 -43.41 -8.89 71.63
C MET A 1 -43.73 -10.06 72.52
N THR A 2 -44.48 -11.05 72.04
CA THR A 2 -44.72 -12.29 72.79
C THR A 2 -43.39 -13.06 72.94
N GLN A 3 -43.25 -13.90 73.98
CA GLN A 3 -42.06 -14.73 74.20
C GLN A 3 -41.65 -15.52 72.95
N THR A 4 -42.65 -15.92 72.16
CA THR A 4 -42.52 -16.56 70.85
C THR A 4 -41.89 -15.66 69.78
N GLN A 5 -42.26 -14.38 69.70
CA GLN A 5 -41.65 -13.43 68.76
C GLN A 5 -40.18 -13.13 69.10
N MET A 6 -39.83 -13.10 70.39
CA MET A 6 -38.46 -12.86 70.86
C MET A 6 -37.55 -14.08 70.59
N GLY A 7 -38.07 -15.30 70.76
CA GLY A 7 -37.36 -16.54 70.41
C GLY A 7 -37.12 -16.69 68.91
N VAL A 8 -38.09 -16.33 68.07
CA VAL A 8 -37.94 -16.33 66.60
C VAL A 8 -36.91 -15.29 66.15
N ALA A 9 -36.90 -14.09 66.74
CA ALA A 9 -35.90 -13.07 66.44
C ALA A 9 -34.48 -13.53 66.81
N PHE A 10 -34.30 -14.20 67.96
CA PHE A 10 -33.00 -14.73 68.39
C PHE A 10 -32.49 -15.86 67.48
N ALA A 11 -33.39 -16.76 67.06
CA ALA A 11 -33.07 -17.82 66.10
C ALA A 11 -32.64 -17.25 64.74
N LEU A 12 -33.29 -16.19 64.25
CA LEU A 12 -32.92 -15.52 63.01
C LEU A 12 -31.54 -14.83 63.09
N VAL A 13 -31.20 -14.23 64.23
CA VAL A 13 -29.87 -13.64 64.48
C VAL A 13 -28.77 -14.72 64.53
N LEU A 14 -29.04 -15.88 65.14
CA LEU A 14 -28.10 -16.99 65.17
C LEU A 14 -27.89 -17.63 63.79
N ILE A 15 -28.96 -17.84 63.02
CA ILE A 15 -28.88 -18.41 61.67
C ILE A 15 -28.14 -17.46 60.72
N THR A 16 -28.43 -16.16 60.81
CA THR A 16 -27.69 -15.15 60.03
C THR A 16 -26.24 -15.10 60.47
N GLY A 17 -25.94 -15.06 61.78
CA GLY A 17 -24.57 -15.09 62.31
C GLY A 17 -23.76 -16.32 61.89
N MET A 18 -24.35 -17.52 61.94
CA MET A 18 -23.73 -18.76 61.45
C MET A 18 -23.53 -18.73 59.92
N GLY A 19 -24.47 -18.15 59.17
CA GLY A 19 -24.33 -17.93 57.73
C GLY A 19 -23.17 -17.00 57.39
N TRP A 20 -23.01 -15.89 58.11
CA TRP A 20 -21.89 -14.96 57.96
C TRP A 20 -20.56 -15.60 58.38
N TYR A 21 -20.51 -16.35 59.48
CA TYR A 21 -19.30 -17.06 59.92
C TYR A 21 -18.86 -18.14 58.92
N SER A 22 -19.80 -18.95 58.42
CA SER A 22 -19.53 -19.95 57.38
C SER A 22 -18.94 -19.29 56.13
N LYS A 23 -19.56 -18.21 55.65
CA LYS A 23 -19.09 -17.45 54.49
C LYS A 23 -17.70 -16.84 54.68
N ILE A 24 -17.40 -16.28 55.86
CA ILE A 24 -16.08 -15.72 56.19
C ILE A 24 -15.02 -16.84 56.27
N SER A 25 -15.35 -17.98 56.88
CA SER A 25 -14.44 -19.12 57.00
C SER A 25 -14.10 -19.74 55.63
N ASP A 26 -15.08 -19.78 54.72
CA ASP A 26 -14.89 -20.25 53.35
C ASP A 26 -14.04 -19.26 52.54
N GLN A 27 -14.29 -17.95 52.67
CA GLN A 27 -13.44 -16.92 52.05
C GLN A 27 -11.98 -17.00 52.51
N GLN A 28 -11.73 -17.19 53.81
CA GLN A 28 -10.36 -17.36 54.32
C GLN A 28 -9.67 -18.61 53.79
N ARG A 29 -10.42 -19.71 53.60
CA ARG A 29 -9.90 -20.95 53.00
C ARG A 29 -9.52 -20.73 51.54
N GLN A 30 -10.37 -20.06 50.76
CA GLN A 30 -10.11 -19.73 49.36
C GLN A 30 -8.87 -18.83 49.21
N VAL A 31 -8.69 -17.82 50.07
CA VAL A 31 -7.49 -16.96 50.07
C VAL A 31 -6.22 -17.76 50.32
N LYS A 32 -6.22 -18.65 51.32
CA LYS A 32 -5.06 -19.52 51.60
C LYS A 32 -4.75 -20.44 50.44
N ARG A 33 -5.77 -21.06 49.84
CA ARG A 33 -5.61 -21.92 48.67
C ARG A 33 -5.01 -21.13 47.51
N TYR A 34 -5.56 -19.96 47.16
CA TYR A 34 -5.02 -19.08 46.13
C TYR A 34 -3.52 -18.76 46.35
N GLN A 35 -3.15 -18.37 47.58
CA GLN A 35 -1.74 -18.08 47.91
C GLN A 35 -0.84 -19.29 47.75
N GLN A 36 -1.33 -20.48 48.13
CA GLN A 36 -0.61 -21.74 47.97
C GLN A 36 -0.38 -22.07 46.49
N GLU A 37 -1.43 -22.04 45.65
CA GLU A 37 -1.35 -22.34 44.22
C GLU A 37 -0.34 -21.42 43.52
N VAL A 38 -0.39 -20.11 43.81
CA VAL A 38 0.54 -19.12 43.24
C VAL A 38 1.98 -19.35 43.70
N ALA A 39 2.19 -19.72 44.98
CA ALA A 39 3.52 -19.99 45.51
C ALA A 39 4.14 -21.27 44.91
N GLU A 40 3.33 -22.33 44.77
CA GLU A 40 3.75 -23.59 44.14
C GLU A 40 4.05 -23.38 42.66
N ALA A 41 3.21 -22.63 41.94
CA ALA A 41 3.46 -22.28 40.55
C ALA A 41 4.81 -21.56 40.36
N ALA A 42 5.11 -20.57 41.22
CA ALA A 42 6.37 -19.86 41.18
C ALA A 42 7.60 -20.74 41.52
N ASP A 43 7.44 -21.76 42.39
CA ASP A 43 8.50 -22.77 42.62
C ASP A 43 8.73 -23.63 41.37
N PHE A 44 7.64 -24.07 40.73
CA PHE A 44 7.72 -24.83 39.48
C PHE A 44 8.43 -24.04 38.37
N GLU A 45 8.13 -22.76 38.18
CA GLU A 45 8.83 -21.91 37.20
C GLU A 45 10.33 -21.82 37.47
N LYS A 46 10.73 -21.60 38.73
CA LYS A 46 12.14 -21.53 39.12
C LYS A 46 12.91 -22.82 38.83
N ARG A 47 12.20 -23.94 38.78
CA ARG A 47 12.75 -25.27 38.51
C ARG A 47 12.63 -25.68 37.04
N GLY A 48 12.15 -24.80 36.17
CA GLY A 48 11.91 -25.09 34.75
C GLY A 48 10.72 -26.03 34.50
N LEU A 49 9.81 -26.18 35.46
CA LEU A 49 8.63 -27.06 35.35
C LEU A 49 7.42 -26.27 34.84
N TYR A 50 7.57 -25.68 33.65
CA TYR A 50 6.64 -24.66 33.15
C TYR A 50 5.20 -25.13 32.95
N GLN A 51 4.99 -26.38 32.48
CA GLN A 51 3.64 -26.94 32.35
C GLN A 51 2.91 -26.96 33.71
N LYS A 52 3.60 -27.41 34.77
CA LYS A 52 3.03 -27.47 36.12
C LYS A 52 2.77 -26.09 36.70
N ALA A 53 3.67 -25.14 36.42
CA ALA A 53 3.46 -23.76 36.79
C ALA A 53 2.18 -23.19 36.16
N GLY A 54 1.99 -23.39 34.85
CA GLY A 54 0.79 -22.96 34.14
C GLY A 54 -0.49 -23.60 34.71
N GLU A 55 -0.46 -24.89 35.03
CA GLU A 55 -1.60 -25.61 35.63
C GLU A 55 -1.98 -25.02 37.00
N ASN A 56 -0.99 -24.77 37.88
CA ASN A 56 -1.24 -24.18 39.19
C ASN A 56 -1.70 -22.71 39.10
N TYR A 57 -1.16 -21.93 38.17
CA TYR A 57 -1.68 -20.57 37.93
C TYR A 57 -3.13 -20.60 37.42
N LYS A 58 -3.50 -21.58 36.57
CA LYS A 58 -4.88 -21.79 36.11
C LYS A 58 -5.82 -22.13 37.26
N GLU A 59 -5.40 -22.99 38.19
CA GLU A 59 -6.15 -23.28 39.43
C GLU A 59 -6.32 -22.02 40.30
N ALA A 60 -5.25 -21.23 40.47
CA ALA A 60 -5.32 -19.96 41.19
C ALA A 60 -6.36 -18.99 40.59
N LEU A 61 -6.43 -18.90 39.25
CA LEU A 61 -7.40 -18.09 38.52
C LEU A 61 -8.85 -18.57 38.67
N GLY A 62 -9.04 -19.87 38.95
CA GLY A 62 -10.34 -20.42 39.33
C GLY A 62 -10.89 -19.85 40.65
N ILE A 63 -9.99 -19.35 41.52
CA ILE A 63 -10.33 -18.76 42.82
C ILE A 63 -10.41 -17.23 42.71
N LYS A 64 -9.39 -16.60 42.15
CA LYS A 64 -9.28 -15.14 42.04
C LYS A 64 -8.73 -14.75 40.66
N LYS A 65 -9.55 -14.05 39.89
CA LYS A 65 -9.18 -13.56 38.55
C LYS A 65 -8.37 -12.28 38.69
N GLU A 66 -7.08 -12.37 38.41
CA GLU A 66 -6.14 -11.23 38.45
C GLU A 66 -5.27 -11.24 37.21
N GLU A 67 -5.12 -10.07 36.58
CA GLU A 67 -4.35 -9.88 35.35
C GLU A 67 -2.92 -10.44 35.46
N ALA A 68 -2.21 -10.10 36.55
CA ALA A 68 -0.84 -10.57 36.78
C ALA A 68 -0.72 -12.11 36.88
N ILE A 69 -1.79 -12.82 37.27
CA ILE A 69 -1.78 -14.29 37.30
C ILE A 69 -2.09 -14.85 35.91
N TYR A 70 -2.94 -14.19 35.12
CA TYR A 70 -3.10 -14.54 33.70
C TYR A 70 -1.81 -14.35 32.91
N GLU A 71 -1.05 -13.27 33.16
CA GLU A 71 0.28 -13.05 32.58
C GLU A 71 1.22 -14.20 32.92
N LYS A 72 1.37 -14.52 34.20
CA LYS A 72 2.23 -15.63 34.63
C LYS A 72 1.81 -16.99 34.09
N MET A 73 0.50 -17.27 34.05
CA MET A 73 -0.03 -18.49 33.45
C MET A 73 0.37 -18.59 31.97
N MET A 74 0.14 -17.52 31.22
CA MET A 74 0.43 -17.48 29.79
C MET A 74 1.94 -17.60 29.53
N ASP A 75 2.78 -16.84 30.25
CA ASP A 75 4.24 -16.87 30.12
C ASP A 75 4.82 -18.25 30.49
N ALA A 76 4.25 -18.93 31.49
CA ALA A 76 4.62 -20.31 31.82
C ALA A 76 4.29 -21.26 30.66
N TYR A 77 3.09 -21.19 30.10
CA TYR A 77 2.75 -22.04 28.95
C TYR A 77 3.53 -21.67 27.67
N GLU A 78 3.91 -20.40 27.48
CA GLU A 78 4.81 -19.98 26.40
C GLU A 78 6.17 -20.68 26.51
N LYS A 79 6.80 -20.66 27.69
CA LYS A 79 8.07 -21.37 27.91
C LYS A 79 7.94 -22.89 27.74
N ALA A 80 6.83 -23.47 28.19
CA ALA A 80 6.57 -24.90 27.97
C ALA A 80 6.45 -25.23 26.47
N TYR A 81 5.86 -24.33 25.68
CA TYR A 81 5.76 -24.44 24.23
C TYR A 81 7.11 -24.24 23.53
N GLU A 82 7.96 -23.33 24.01
CA GLU A 82 9.33 -23.17 23.52
C GLU A 82 10.19 -24.42 23.73
N GLU A 83 10.00 -25.14 24.84
CA GLU A 83 10.66 -26.42 25.09
C GLU A 83 10.13 -27.54 24.19
N LYS A 84 8.82 -27.57 23.95
CA LYS A 84 8.14 -28.58 23.13
C LYS A 84 6.94 -27.99 22.40
N GLU A 85 7.03 -27.94 21.07
CA GLU A 85 5.97 -27.37 20.22
C GLU A 85 4.61 -28.09 20.33
N ASP A 86 4.57 -29.33 20.84
CA ASP A 86 3.32 -30.08 21.06
C ASP A 86 2.43 -29.45 22.15
N ARG A 87 2.92 -28.45 22.89
CA ARG A 87 2.19 -27.66 23.90
C ARG A 87 1.47 -26.44 23.36
N TYR A 88 1.37 -26.34 22.03
CA TYR A 88 0.63 -25.27 21.36
C TYR A 88 -0.80 -25.10 21.90
N LYS A 89 -1.49 -26.20 22.22
CA LYS A 89 -2.88 -26.15 22.66
C LYS A 89 -3.02 -25.47 24.03
N GLU A 90 -2.18 -25.86 24.99
CA GLU A 90 -2.18 -25.28 26.33
C GLU A 90 -1.81 -23.80 26.30
N TYR A 91 -0.81 -23.41 25.49
CA TYR A 91 -0.44 -22.00 25.32
C TYR A 91 -1.56 -21.19 24.66
N MET A 92 -2.15 -21.68 23.57
CA MET A 92 -3.26 -21.00 22.91
C MET A 92 -4.46 -20.82 23.86
N GLU A 93 -4.85 -21.87 24.60
CA GLU A 93 -5.93 -21.78 25.58
C GLU A 93 -5.63 -20.74 26.67
N ALA A 94 -4.40 -20.72 27.18
CA ALA A 94 -3.98 -19.76 28.19
C ALA A 94 -4.05 -18.32 27.68
N ALA A 95 -3.54 -18.08 26.48
CA ALA A 95 -3.55 -16.77 25.85
C ALA A 95 -5.00 -16.29 25.55
N GLU A 96 -5.85 -17.16 25.01
CA GLU A 96 -7.28 -16.86 24.77
C GLU A 96 -8.03 -16.53 26.06
N MET A 97 -7.81 -17.30 27.14
CA MET A 97 -8.40 -17.03 28.44
C MET A 97 -7.97 -15.66 28.99
N ALA A 98 -6.68 -15.32 28.87
CA ALA A 98 -6.14 -14.04 29.31
C ALA A 98 -6.73 -12.87 28.50
N GLN A 99 -6.75 -12.97 27.18
CA GLN A 99 -7.29 -11.92 26.30
C GLN A 99 -8.81 -11.75 26.42
N ALA A 100 -9.54 -12.81 26.76
CA ALA A 100 -10.97 -12.71 27.06
C ALA A 100 -11.22 -11.98 28.38
N ALA A 101 -10.36 -12.16 29.39
CA ALA A 101 -10.48 -11.51 30.69
C ALA A 101 -10.04 -10.04 30.67
N TYR A 102 -8.98 -9.73 29.92
CA TYR A 102 -8.36 -8.40 29.85
C TYR A 102 -8.09 -8.00 28.39
N PRO A 103 -9.14 -7.64 27.63
CA PRO A 103 -9.02 -7.41 26.19
C PRO A 103 -8.12 -6.23 25.82
N GLU A 104 -7.96 -5.23 26.69
CA GLU A 104 -7.13 -4.04 26.49
C GLU A 104 -5.62 -4.28 26.69
N ASN A 105 -5.24 -5.38 27.37
CA ASN A 105 -3.84 -5.69 27.62
C ASN A 105 -3.17 -6.16 26.30
N PRO A 106 -2.18 -5.40 25.80
CA PRO A 106 -1.56 -5.68 24.52
C PRO A 106 -0.72 -6.97 24.51
N HIS A 107 -0.16 -7.38 25.66
CA HIS A 107 0.69 -8.58 25.77
C HIS A 107 -0.09 -9.83 25.34
N PHE A 108 -1.31 -9.99 25.84
CA PHE A 108 -2.18 -11.13 25.51
C PHE A 108 -2.56 -11.16 24.03
N ALA A 109 -2.93 -10.00 23.46
CA ALA A 109 -3.29 -9.92 22.05
C ALA A 109 -2.10 -10.21 21.13
N LEU A 110 -0.91 -9.74 21.49
CA LEU A 110 0.33 -10.01 20.75
C LEU A 110 0.72 -11.50 20.81
N ALA A 111 0.60 -12.13 21.98
CA ALA A 111 0.85 -13.57 22.15
C ALA A 111 -0.04 -14.41 21.23
N ILE A 112 -1.37 -14.22 21.30
CA ILE A 112 -2.31 -14.92 20.41
C ILE A 112 -2.01 -14.64 18.94
N SER A 113 -1.74 -13.37 18.60
CA SER A 113 -1.44 -12.98 17.22
C SER A 113 -0.22 -13.73 16.69
N ARG A 114 0.85 -13.89 17.48
CA ARG A 114 2.06 -14.63 17.06
C ARG A 114 1.75 -16.09 16.77
N LEU A 115 0.95 -16.75 17.61
CA LEU A 115 0.53 -18.13 17.39
C LEU A 115 -0.24 -18.32 16.08
N TYR A 116 -1.15 -17.41 15.74
CA TYR A 116 -1.86 -17.47 14.46
C TYR A 116 -0.96 -17.17 13.26
N ILE A 117 -0.01 -16.24 13.39
CA ILE A 117 0.98 -15.95 12.32
C ILE A 117 1.81 -17.20 11.99
N GLN A 118 2.25 -17.96 13.00
CA GLN A 118 2.99 -19.22 12.78
C GLN A 118 2.20 -20.24 11.97
N LYS A 119 0.86 -20.18 12.00
CA LYS A 119 -0.03 -21.01 11.19
C LYS A 119 -0.45 -20.35 9.86
N ASN A 120 0.16 -19.21 9.51
CA ASN A 120 -0.19 -18.36 8.36
C ASN A 120 -1.64 -17.83 8.39
N ASP A 121 -2.26 -17.76 9.57
CA ASP A 121 -3.63 -17.26 9.77
C ASP A 121 -3.63 -15.78 10.18
N TYR A 122 -3.27 -14.93 9.21
CA TYR A 122 -3.20 -13.49 9.41
C TYR A 122 -4.54 -12.87 9.80
N ALA A 123 -5.66 -13.45 9.34
CA ALA A 123 -7.00 -12.94 9.63
C ALA A 123 -7.32 -13.05 11.13
N ASN A 124 -7.12 -14.22 11.72
CA ASN A 124 -7.30 -14.38 13.16
C ASN A 124 -6.25 -13.62 13.95
N ALA A 125 -4.98 -13.62 13.51
CA ALA A 125 -3.95 -12.81 14.14
C ALA A 125 -4.37 -11.34 14.28
N PHE A 126 -4.84 -10.73 13.18
CA PHE A 126 -5.31 -9.36 13.16
C PHE A 126 -6.60 -9.15 13.96
N TYR A 127 -7.51 -10.13 14.00
CA TYR A 127 -8.74 -10.04 14.79
C TYR A 127 -8.44 -9.77 16.28
N PHE A 128 -7.50 -10.50 16.88
CA PHE A 128 -7.13 -10.32 18.29
C PHE A 128 -6.47 -8.96 18.55
N LEU A 129 -5.61 -8.51 17.62
CA LEU A 129 -5.02 -7.17 17.69
C LEU A 129 -6.08 -6.06 17.54
N ASP A 130 -7.02 -6.20 16.61
CA ASP A 130 -8.10 -5.21 16.41
C ASP A 130 -9.07 -5.16 17.60
N LYS A 131 -9.34 -6.32 18.23
CA LYS A 131 -10.10 -6.40 19.48
C LYS A 131 -9.40 -5.63 20.60
N ALA A 132 -8.10 -5.81 20.79
CA ALA A 132 -7.36 -5.09 21.83
C ALA A 132 -7.23 -3.58 21.57
N LYS A 133 -7.07 -3.19 20.30
CA LYS A 133 -7.10 -1.79 19.92
C LYS A 133 -8.46 -1.14 20.23
N LYS A 134 -9.57 -1.82 19.93
CA LYS A 134 -10.94 -1.35 20.22
C LYS A 134 -11.24 -1.29 21.72
N ALA A 135 -10.66 -2.18 22.51
CA ALA A 135 -10.74 -2.15 23.97
C ALA A 135 -9.98 -0.96 24.59
N GLY A 136 -9.20 -0.21 23.79
CA GLY A 136 -8.57 1.04 24.22
C GLY A 136 -7.08 0.92 24.51
N SER A 137 -6.40 -0.13 24.03
CA SER A 137 -4.96 -0.28 24.21
C SER A 137 -4.19 0.90 23.57
N LYS A 138 -3.43 1.64 24.40
CA LYS A 138 -2.63 2.81 23.97
C LYS A 138 -1.12 2.54 23.91
N ASP A 139 -0.70 1.30 24.16
CA ASP A 139 0.72 0.95 24.17
C ASP A 139 1.38 1.22 22.81
N LYS A 140 2.53 1.91 22.82
CA LYS A 140 3.20 2.34 21.59
C LYS A 140 3.76 1.17 20.78
N THR A 141 4.30 0.17 21.47
CA THR A 141 4.87 -1.04 20.84
C THR A 141 3.76 -1.82 20.16
N PHE A 142 2.64 -2.02 20.84
CA PHE A 142 1.43 -2.60 20.29
C PHE A 142 0.91 -1.85 19.07
N GLN A 143 0.83 -0.51 19.10
CA GLN A 143 0.39 0.27 17.94
C GLN A 143 1.32 0.11 16.73
N LYS A 144 2.63 -0.09 16.96
CA LYS A 144 3.60 -0.39 15.91
C LYS A 144 3.35 -1.78 15.31
N GLU A 145 3.19 -2.81 16.13
CA GLU A 145 2.92 -4.17 15.67
C GLU A 145 1.54 -4.32 15.00
N TYR A 146 0.51 -3.65 15.52
CA TYR A 146 -0.80 -3.53 14.89
C TYR A 146 -0.69 -2.97 13.47
N ARG A 147 0.06 -1.86 13.29
CA ARG A 147 0.26 -1.25 11.97
C ARG A 147 1.03 -2.17 11.03
N LYS A 148 2.12 -2.79 11.49
CA LYS A 148 2.86 -3.79 10.69
C LYS A 148 1.95 -4.90 10.21
N MET A 149 1.07 -5.43 11.07
CA MET A 149 0.11 -6.46 10.68
C MET A 149 -0.91 -5.95 9.66
N LEU A 150 -1.51 -4.78 9.91
CA LEU A 150 -2.54 -4.17 9.06
C LEU A 150 -2.06 -3.93 7.61
N TYR A 151 -0.79 -3.56 7.45
CA TYR A 151 -0.18 -3.28 6.14
C TYR A 151 0.78 -4.38 5.67
N SER A 152 0.82 -5.51 6.38
CA SER A 152 1.57 -6.68 5.92
C SER A 152 0.98 -7.19 4.60
N PHE A 153 1.87 -7.70 3.76
CA PHE A 153 1.52 -8.28 2.47
C PHE A 153 2.34 -9.53 2.22
N LYS A 154 1.88 -10.33 1.26
CA LYS A 154 2.63 -11.43 0.67
C LYS A 154 2.86 -11.15 -0.81
N THR A 155 4.01 -11.54 -1.33
CA THR A 155 4.24 -11.57 -2.77
C THR A 155 3.56 -12.81 -3.35
N LEU A 156 2.82 -12.64 -4.45
CA LEU A 156 2.22 -13.75 -5.18
C LEU A 156 3.20 -14.26 -6.23
N TYR A 157 3.13 -15.55 -6.53
CA TYR A 157 4.01 -16.17 -7.51
C TYR A 157 3.71 -15.67 -8.93
N GLY A 158 4.77 -15.38 -9.69
CA GLY A 158 4.68 -14.98 -11.10
C GLY A 158 5.61 -13.82 -11.41
N ASN A 159 6.45 -13.98 -12.42
CA ASN A 159 7.29 -12.92 -12.97
C ASN A 159 6.76 -12.53 -14.34
N TYR A 160 6.46 -11.25 -14.53
CA TYR A 160 5.93 -10.70 -15.76
C TYR A 160 6.86 -9.61 -16.30
N ASN A 161 6.91 -9.49 -17.62
CA ASN A 161 7.70 -8.48 -18.33
C ASN A 161 6.84 -7.29 -18.76
N SER A 162 5.53 -7.47 -18.85
CA SER A 162 4.58 -6.37 -19.06
C SER A 162 3.20 -6.73 -18.53
N TYR A 163 2.38 -5.71 -18.31
CA TYR A 163 1.00 -5.86 -17.86
C TYR A 163 0.11 -4.73 -18.36
N TYR A 164 -1.19 -4.99 -18.35
CA TYR A 164 -2.26 -4.01 -18.44
C TYR A 164 -2.90 -3.85 -17.05
N PRO A 165 -3.15 -2.61 -16.60
CA PRO A 165 -3.90 -2.33 -15.37
C PRO A 165 -5.23 -3.09 -15.25
N LEU A 166 -5.69 -3.24 -14.01
CA LEU A 166 -6.92 -3.97 -13.69
C LEU A 166 -8.12 -3.40 -14.47
N SER A 167 -8.71 -4.22 -15.32
CA SER A 167 -9.88 -3.88 -16.11
C SER A 167 -10.91 -5.01 -16.05
N ASN A 168 -12.15 -4.69 -15.72
CA ASN A 168 -13.25 -5.65 -15.55
C ASN A 168 -12.91 -6.91 -14.74
N GLY A 169 -12.07 -6.76 -13.70
CA GLY A 169 -11.74 -7.83 -12.78
C GLY A 169 -10.52 -8.67 -13.15
N PHE A 170 -9.79 -8.31 -14.22
CA PHE A 170 -8.59 -9.02 -14.65
C PHE A 170 -7.46 -8.06 -15.01
N TYR A 171 -6.23 -8.52 -14.77
CA TYR A 171 -5.01 -7.95 -15.31
C TYR A 171 -4.63 -8.71 -16.57
N GLY A 172 -4.28 -8.02 -17.64
CA GLY A 172 -3.57 -8.64 -18.75
C GLY A 172 -2.08 -8.70 -18.40
N VAL A 173 -1.41 -9.83 -18.56
CA VAL A 173 0.01 -9.98 -18.25
C VAL A 173 0.74 -10.73 -19.35
N LYS A 174 2.04 -10.47 -19.49
CA LYS A 174 2.92 -11.19 -20.41
C LYS A 174 4.25 -11.52 -19.75
N ASN A 175 4.77 -12.70 -20.04
CA ASN A 175 6.15 -13.07 -19.75
C ASN A 175 6.75 -13.87 -20.92
N LYS A 176 7.91 -14.49 -20.70
CA LYS A 176 8.60 -15.34 -21.70
C LYS A 176 7.79 -16.55 -22.20
N GLU A 177 6.83 -17.05 -21.42
CA GLU A 177 6.00 -18.21 -21.78
C GLU A 177 4.81 -17.82 -22.67
N GLY A 178 4.36 -16.57 -22.56
CA GLY A 178 3.23 -16.04 -23.32
C GLY A 178 2.49 -14.95 -22.55
N ALA A 179 1.26 -14.71 -22.97
CA ALA A 179 0.35 -13.74 -22.40
C ALA A 179 -0.95 -14.39 -21.89
N GLY A 180 -1.62 -13.72 -20.97
CA GLY A 180 -2.84 -14.23 -20.34
C GLY A 180 -3.44 -13.27 -19.32
N TYR A 181 -4.50 -13.74 -18.65
CA TYR A 181 -5.22 -12.93 -17.67
C TYR A 181 -5.02 -13.46 -16.25
N ILE A 182 -4.78 -12.55 -15.31
CA ILE A 182 -4.74 -12.83 -13.87
C ILE A 182 -5.96 -12.18 -13.23
N PRO A 183 -6.77 -12.90 -12.43
CA PRO A 183 -7.92 -12.30 -11.76
C PRO A 183 -7.51 -11.21 -10.76
N ALA A 184 -8.47 -10.38 -10.35
CA ALA A 184 -8.24 -9.27 -9.43
C ALA A 184 -7.67 -9.67 -8.05
N ASP A 185 -7.81 -10.93 -7.63
CA ASP A 185 -7.21 -11.43 -6.39
C ASP A 185 -5.74 -11.87 -6.55
N GLY A 186 -5.19 -11.72 -7.77
CA GLY A 186 -3.81 -11.99 -8.14
C GLY A 186 -3.45 -13.47 -8.21
N GLU A 187 -4.39 -14.37 -7.90
CA GLU A 187 -4.15 -15.80 -7.81
C GLU A 187 -4.69 -16.46 -9.08
N SER A 188 -3.80 -17.04 -9.89
CA SER A 188 -4.18 -17.77 -11.10
C SER A 188 -3.50 -19.12 -11.15
N SER A 189 -4.25 -20.13 -11.57
CA SER A 189 -3.76 -21.46 -11.93
C SER A 189 -3.53 -21.61 -13.44
N ASN A 190 -3.80 -20.57 -14.23
CA ASN A 190 -3.81 -20.67 -15.68
C ASN A 190 -2.43 -20.38 -16.26
N SER A 191 -2.00 -21.25 -17.19
CA SER A 191 -0.80 -20.99 -17.98
C SER A 191 -1.04 -19.87 -19.00
N LEU A 192 0.00 -19.08 -19.26
CA LEU A 192 -0.02 -17.99 -20.23
C LEU A 192 0.08 -18.58 -21.64
N LYS A 193 -1.06 -18.84 -22.27
CA LYS A 193 -1.14 -19.58 -23.55
C LYS A 193 -1.27 -18.69 -24.79
N GLN A 194 -1.50 -17.39 -24.63
CA GLN A 194 -1.78 -16.50 -25.76
C GLN A 194 -0.50 -15.83 -26.23
N GLU A 195 -0.45 -15.44 -27.50
CA GLU A 195 0.66 -14.63 -28.03
C GLU A 195 0.59 -13.19 -27.47
N PHE A 196 -0.64 -12.70 -27.28
CA PHE A 196 -0.95 -11.36 -26.82
C PHE A 196 -2.33 -11.32 -26.16
N VAL A 197 -2.51 -10.46 -25.17
CA VAL A 197 -3.81 -10.09 -24.60
C VAL A 197 -3.88 -8.57 -24.42
N GLY A 198 -5.04 -7.97 -24.70
CA GLY A 198 -5.33 -6.57 -24.35
C GLY A 198 -6.10 -6.45 -23.03
N PRO A 199 -6.46 -5.23 -22.60
CA PRO A 199 -7.34 -5.03 -21.45
C PRO A 199 -8.74 -5.59 -21.70
N ILE A 200 -9.45 -5.96 -20.62
CA ILE A 200 -10.85 -6.39 -20.72
C ILE A 200 -11.75 -5.17 -20.67
N GLY A 201 -12.36 -4.85 -21.80
CA GLY A 201 -13.30 -3.76 -21.98
C GLY A 201 -14.74 -4.07 -21.54
N GLU A 202 -15.66 -3.17 -21.87
CA GLU A 202 -17.08 -3.23 -21.48
C GLU A 202 -17.70 -4.59 -21.81
N LYS A 203 -18.68 -5.02 -20.99
CA LYS A 203 -19.38 -6.32 -21.13
C LYS A 203 -18.44 -7.55 -21.10
N GLY A 204 -17.16 -7.37 -20.75
CA GLY A 204 -16.15 -8.43 -20.71
C GLY A 204 -15.48 -8.72 -22.05
N TYR A 205 -15.66 -7.84 -23.04
CA TYR A 205 -15.00 -7.94 -24.34
C TYR A 205 -13.50 -7.74 -24.22
N ARG A 206 -12.74 -8.54 -24.95
CA ARG A 206 -11.27 -8.50 -24.89
C ARG A 206 -10.68 -8.94 -26.21
N LEU A 207 -9.57 -8.32 -26.59
CA LEU A 207 -8.81 -8.77 -27.74
C LEU A 207 -7.65 -9.62 -27.27
N LEU A 208 -7.38 -10.66 -28.03
CA LEU A 208 -6.23 -11.52 -27.83
C LEU A 208 -5.76 -12.05 -29.17
N ARG A 209 -4.49 -12.46 -29.20
CA ARG A 209 -3.90 -13.09 -30.38
C ARG A 209 -3.79 -14.59 -30.15
N LYS A 210 -4.48 -15.35 -31.00
CA LYS A 210 -4.57 -16.81 -30.97
C LYS A 210 -4.44 -17.35 -32.39
N ASP A 211 -3.59 -18.35 -32.56
CA ASP A 211 -3.33 -19.01 -33.85
C ASP A 211 -2.97 -18.00 -34.95
N GLY A 212 -2.12 -17.01 -34.63
CA GLY A 212 -1.70 -15.94 -35.54
C GLY A 212 -2.77 -14.90 -35.90
N LYS A 213 -3.96 -14.96 -35.29
CA LYS A 213 -5.07 -14.02 -35.54
C LYS A 213 -5.40 -13.21 -34.29
N THR A 214 -5.65 -11.93 -34.48
CA THR A 214 -6.24 -11.07 -33.44
C THR A 214 -7.74 -11.24 -33.49
N ILE A 215 -8.35 -11.63 -32.37
CA ILE A 215 -9.79 -11.88 -32.27
C ILE A 215 -10.39 -11.08 -31.12
N LEU A 216 -11.61 -10.61 -31.31
CA LEU A 216 -12.44 -10.07 -30.24
C LEU A 216 -13.25 -11.22 -29.64
N MET A 217 -13.15 -11.38 -28.32
CA MET A 217 -13.80 -12.43 -27.56
C MET A 217 -14.67 -11.81 -26.48
N ASP A 218 -15.85 -12.38 -26.23
CA ASP A 218 -16.72 -11.97 -25.14
C ASP A 218 -16.38 -12.68 -23.81
N LYS A 219 -17.15 -12.36 -22.76
CA LYS A 219 -16.98 -12.97 -21.43
C LYS A 219 -17.14 -14.50 -21.40
N ASN A 220 -17.88 -15.08 -22.35
CA ASN A 220 -18.16 -16.51 -22.45
C ASN A 220 -17.16 -17.24 -23.36
N GLU A 221 -16.06 -16.58 -23.74
CA GLU A 221 -15.02 -17.11 -24.62
C GLU A 221 -15.49 -17.37 -26.06
N VAL A 222 -16.58 -16.70 -26.48
CA VAL A 222 -17.08 -16.79 -27.85
C VAL A 222 -16.43 -15.69 -28.68
N THR A 223 -15.93 -16.06 -29.87
CA THR A 223 -15.39 -15.11 -30.86
C THR A 223 -16.53 -14.27 -31.42
N GLN A 224 -16.38 -12.95 -31.34
CA GLN A 224 -17.36 -11.96 -31.80
C GLN A 224 -16.85 -11.16 -33.01
N GLY A 225 -15.54 -11.17 -33.25
CA GLY A 225 -14.94 -10.53 -34.43
C GLY A 225 -13.51 -11.03 -34.68
N VAL A 226 -13.04 -10.86 -35.92
CA VAL A 226 -11.72 -11.32 -36.36
C VAL A 226 -11.00 -10.19 -37.09
N PHE A 227 -9.85 -9.80 -36.57
CA PHE A 227 -9.06 -8.67 -37.00
C PHE A 227 -7.87 -9.20 -37.82
N SER A 228 -8.19 -9.94 -38.89
CA SER A 228 -7.25 -10.70 -39.71
C SER A 228 -6.04 -9.84 -40.15
N ASN A 229 -4.82 -10.37 -40.03
CA ASN A 229 -3.52 -9.80 -40.45
C ASN A 229 -2.84 -8.78 -39.53
N LYS A 230 -3.33 -8.58 -38.31
CA LYS A 230 -2.81 -7.52 -37.43
C LYS A 230 -1.96 -8.09 -36.31
N ASN A 231 -0.68 -7.71 -36.25
CA ASN A 231 0.18 -7.92 -35.09
C ASN A 231 0.25 -6.59 -34.32
N PRO A 232 -0.77 -6.27 -33.50
CA PRO A 232 -0.87 -4.95 -32.89
C PRO A 232 0.31 -4.69 -31.95
N GLU A 233 0.83 -3.46 -32.00
CA GLU A 233 1.84 -2.98 -31.05
C GLU A 233 1.22 -2.76 -29.67
N ASP A 234 -0.03 -2.28 -29.65
CA ASP A 234 -0.82 -2.06 -28.44
C ASP A 234 -2.32 -2.18 -28.73
N ILE A 235 -3.10 -2.58 -27.73
CA ILE A 235 -4.55 -2.65 -27.77
C ILE A 235 -5.12 -1.89 -26.58
N GLY A 236 -5.94 -0.88 -26.84
CA GLY A 236 -6.65 -0.17 -25.78
C GLY A 236 -7.99 -0.81 -25.39
N TYR A 237 -8.67 -0.16 -24.47
CA TYR A 237 -9.88 -0.66 -23.85
C TYR A 237 -11.11 -0.59 -24.79
N TYR A 238 -11.79 -1.73 -25.01
CA TYR A 238 -13.07 -1.79 -25.73
C TYR A 238 -14.15 -1.03 -24.96
N ALA A 239 -14.75 0.00 -25.58
CA ALA A 239 -15.89 0.72 -25.02
C ALA A 239 -16.76 1.33 -26.13
N GLU A 240 -18.08 1.38 -25.91
CA GLU A 240 -19.04 1.99 -26.84
C GLU A 240 -18.88 1.51 -28.29
N ASP A 241 -18.67 0.19 -28.41
CA ASP A 241 -18.49 -0.56 -29.67
C ASP A 241 -17.28 -0.13 -30.51
N ARG A 242 -16.26 0.43 -29.85
CA ARG A 242 -14.98 0.81 -30.46
C ARG A 242 -13.80 0.28 -29.69
N ILE A 243 -12.74 -0.01 -30.43
CA ILE A 243 -11.45 -0.42 -29.89
C ILE A 243 -10.35 0.41 -30.55
N PRO A 244 -9.55 1.17 -29.79
CA PRO A 244 -8.31 1.73 -30.31
C PRO A 244 -7.24 0.64 -30.39
N ILE A 245 -6.65 0.45 -31.56
CA ILE A 245 -5.58 -0.51 -31.81
C ILE A 245 -4.41 0.25 -32.45
N LYS A 246 -3.20 0.07 -31.91
CA LYS A 246 -1.97 0.68 -32.42
C LYS A 246 -1.24 -0.24 -33.37
N GLU A 247 -0.98 0.26 -34.57
CA GLU A 247 -0.29 -0.44 -35.66
C GLU A 247 0.56 0.58 -36.42
N GLU A 248 1.78 0.20 -36.78
CA GLU A 248 2.70 1.07 -37.53
C GLU A 248 2.90 2.43 -36.85
N GLY A 249 2.97 2.42 -35.51
CA GLY A 249 3.13 3.61 -34.69
C GLY A 249 1.87 4.46 -34.46
N GLU A 250 0.73 4.17 -35.08
CA GLU A 250 -0.49 4.97 -34.97
C GLU A 250 -1.72 4.16 -34.50
N TYR A 251 -2.57 4.79 -33.68
CA TYR A 251 -3.87 4.25 -33.32
C TYR A 251 -4.92 4.50 -34.40
N SER A 252 -5.74 3.48 -34.63
CA SER A 252 -7.01 3.58 -35.33
C SER A 252 -8.11 2.93 -34.49
N TYR A 253 -9.35 3.41 -34.63
CA TYR A 253 -10.52 2.80 -34.01
C TYR A 253 -11.15 1.78 -34.95
N TYR A 254 -11.54 0.65 -34.36
CA TYR A 254 -12.18 -0.46 -35.03
C TYR A 254 -13.52 -0.78 -34.37
N ASN A 255 -14.47 -1.30 -35.16
CA ASN A 255 -15.71 -1.85 -34.62
C ASN A 255 -15.50 -3.27 -34.06
N ALA A 256 -16.54 -3.85 -33.48
CA ALA A 256 -16.49 -5.20 -32.93
C ALA A 256 -16.23 -6.32 -33.97
N LEU A 257 -16.52 -6.08 -35.25
CA LEU A 257 -16.34 -7.05 -36.33
C LEU A 257 -14.90 -7.10 -36.84
N GLY A 258 -14.11 -6.05 -36.57
CA GLY A 258 -12.73 -5.92 -37.07
C GLY A 258 -12.54 -4.87 -38.14
N ASP A 259 -13.59 -4.14 -38.53
CA ASP A 259 -13.50 -3.11 -39.57
C ASP A 259 -12.89 -1.84 -38.99
N ARG A 260 -11.92 -1.28 -39.73
CA ARG A 260 -11.35 0.03 -39.42
C ARG A 260 -12.41 1.11 -39.66
N LEU A 261 -12.62 1.97 -38.67
CA LEU A 261 -13.54 3.10 -38.76
C LEU A 261 -12.79 4.38 -39.18
N PHE A 262 -11.85 4.81 -38.35
CA PHE A 262 -11.05 6.04 -38.55
C PHE A 262 -9.78 5.97 -37.69
N GLY A 263 -8.81 6.85 -37.91
CA GLY A 263 -7.55 6.77 -37.19
C GLY A 263 -6.47 7.74 -37.66
N GLY A 264 -5.23 7.35 -37.39
CA GLY A 264 -4.03 8.15 -37.63
C GLY A 264 -3.76 9.08 -36.45
N PHE A 265 -3.80 8.52 -35.26
CA PHE A 265 -3.57 9.22 -33.99
C PHE A 265 -2.32 8.65 -33.33
N SER A 266 -1.48 9.50 -32.75
CA SER A 266 -0.32 9.03 -31.97
C SER A 266 -0.73 8.48 -30.60
N GLU A 267 -1.87 8.96 -30.07
CA GLU A 267 -2.48 8.51 -28.81
C GLU A 267 -4.01 8.48 -28.98
N ALA A 268 -4.67 7.51 -28.36
CA ALA A 268 -6.13 7.34 -28.44
C ALA A 268 -6.70 6.72 -27.15
N SER A 269 -7.64 7.41 -26.51
CA SER A 269 -8.33 6.89 -25.32
C SER A 269 -9.45 5.91 -25.69
N ARG A 270 -10.03 5.24 -24.69
CA ARG A 270 -11.34 4.60 -24.89
C ARG A 270 -12.42 5.65 -25.19
N PHE A 271 -13.53 5.22 -25.76
CA PHE A 271 -14.75 6.03 -25.79
C PHE A 271 -15.42 6.06 -24.42
N GLN A 272 -15.88 7.24 -24.01
CA GLN A 272 -16.63 7.48 -22.78
C GLN A 272 -17.62 8.62 -23.01
N LYS A 273 -18.91 8.34 -22.79
CA LYS A 273 -20.02 9.27 -23.00
C LYS A 273 -20.03 9.85 -24.41
N GLY A 274 -19.81 9.00 -25.41
CA GLY A 274 -19.82 9.35 -26.83
C GLY A 274 -18.60 10.12 -27.33
N LYS A 275 -17.55 10.24 -26.51
CA LYS A 275 -16.34 11.01 -26.84
C LYS A 275 -15.07 10.19 -26.59
N ALA A 276 -14.02 10.50 -27.32
CA ALA A 276 -12.67 10.03 -27.02
C ALA A 276 -11.65 11.16 -27.12
N VAL A 277 -10.61 11.09 -26.31
CA VAL A 277 -9.43 11.95 -26.39
C VAL A 277 -8.45 11.33 -27.38
N VAL A 278 -7.99 12.10 -28.35
CA VAL A 278 -6.98 11.67 -29.32
C VAL A 278 -5.88 12.72 -29.46
N LYS A 279 -4.71 12.26 -29.89
CA LYS A 279 -3.59 13.14 -30.24
C LYS A 279 -3.19 12.92 -31.68
N LYS A 280 -3.05 14.02 -32.44
CA LYS A 280 -2.55 14.01 -33.81
C LYS A 280 -1.70 15.24 -34.07
N ALA A 281 -0.52 15.06 -34.69
CA ALA A 281 0.40 16.15 -34.99
C ALA A 281 0.68 17.06 -33.77
N LYS A 282 0.91 16.45 -32.60
CA LYS A 282 1.12 17.11 -31.29
C LYS A 282 -0.07 17.86 -30.70
N ARG A 283 -1.24 17.86 -31.36
CA ARG A 283 -2.47 18.48 -30.84
C ARG A 283 -3.35 17.43 -30.18
N VAL A 284 -3.82 17.72 -28.98
CA VAL A 284 -4.85 16.95 -28.27
C VAL A 284 -6.22 17.54 -28.59
N PHE A 285 -7.19 16.69 -28.92
CA PHE A 285 -8.57 17.09 -29.20
C PHE A 285 -9.53 15.94 -28.93
N PHE A 286 -10.82 16.24 -28.94
CA PHE A 286 -11.87 15.26 -28.71
C PHE A 286 -12.55 14.91 -30.03
N ILE A 287 -12.94 13.65 -30.16
CA ILE A 287 -13.74 13.17 -31.29
C ILE A 287 -15.06 12.58 -30.83
N ASP A 288 -16.07 12.67 -31.68
CA ASP A 288 -17.35 11.99 -31.52
C ASP A 288 -17.30 10.53 -32.02
N SER A 289 -18.46 9.90 -32.01
CA SER A 289 -18.62 8.53 -32.50
C SER A 289 -18.39 8.40 -34.03
N GLU A 290 -18.42 9.46 -34.81
CA GLU A 290 -18.10 9.39 -36.24
C GLU A 290 -16.62 9.71 -36.52
N GLY A 291 -15.83 9.96 -35.46
CA GLY A 291 -14.44 10.36 -35.58
C GLY A 291 -14.27 11.84 -35.94
N LYS A 292 -15.33 12.64 -35.85
CA LYS A 292 -15.31 14.08 -36.11
C LYS A 292 -14.86 14.81 -34.87
N GLU A 293 -14.02 15.82 -35.06
CA GLU A 293 -13.55 16.68 -33.98
C GLU A 293 -14.70 17.46 -33.33
N LEU A 294 -14.68 17.52 -32.00
CA LEU A 294 -15.68 18.19 -31.18
C LEU A 294 -15.19 19.59 -30.78
N GLU A 295 -16.08 20.58 -30.93
CA GLU A 295 -15.92 21.90 -30.35
C GLU A 295 -16.43 21.86 -28.89
N LEU A 296 -15.50 21.87 -27.92
CA LEU A 296 -15.87 21.85 -26.50
C LEU A 296 -16.31 23.25 -26.07
N LYS A 297 -17.50 23.37 -25.49
CA LYS A 297 -18.05 24.65 -25.02
C LYS A 297 -18.39 24.58 -23.54
N TYR A 298 -18.15 25.69 -22.84
CA TYR A 298 -18.58 25.87 -21.45
C TYR A 298 -19.35 27.19 -21.30
N THR A 299 -20.26 27.25 -20.33
CA THR A 299 -21.01 28.47 -20.01
C THR A 299 -20.14 29.43 -19.21
N VAL A 300 -20.00 30.67 -19.69
CA VAL A 300 -19.25 31.72 -19.00
C VAL A 300 -20.01 32.18 -17.76
N LYS A 301 -19.33 32.30 -16.62
CA LYS A 301 -19.91 32.80 -15.36
C LYS A 301 -19.40 34.21 -15.03
N ASP A 302 -20.18 34.98 -14.27
CA ASP A 302 -19.78 36.26 -13.72
C ASP A 302 -18.92 36.10 -12.46
N GLU A 303 -18.43 37.21 -11.91
CA GLU A 303 -17.59 37.23 -10.70
C GLU A 303 -18.29 36.62 -9.46
N LYS A 304 -19.61 36.49 -9.49
CA LYS A 304 -20.42 35.87 -8.43
C LYS A 304 -20.78 34.42 -8.74
N GLY A 305 -20.21 33.85 -9.80
CA GLY A 305 -20.44 32.48 -10.24
C GLY A 305 -21.78 32.24 -10.94
N LYS A 306 -22.52 33.29 -11.32
CA LYS A 306 -23.78 33.15 -12.07
C LYS A 306 -23.53 33.07 -13.57
N GLU A 307 -24.28 32.23 -14.28
CA GLU A 307 -24.22 32.12 -15.73
C GLU A 307 -24.47 33.47 -16.40
N LYS A 308 -23.53 33.91 -17.25
CA LYS A 308 -23.72 35.08 -18.08
C LYS A 308 -24.69 34.75 -19.20
N LYS A 309 -25.60 35.70 -19.46
CA LYS A 309 -26.58 35.63 -20.54
C LYS A 309 -26.41 36.85 -21.43
N ASP A 310 -26.65 36.67 -22.72
CA ASP A 310 -26.73 37.76 -23.69
C ASP A 310 -28.00 38.61 -23.48
N GLU A 311 -28.15 39.66 -24.28
CA GLU A 311 -29.29 40.58 -24.24
C GLU A 311 -30.65 39.89 -24.46
N ASN A 312 -30.66 38.70 -25.05
CA ASN A 312 -31.85 37.88 -25.30
C ASN A 312 -32.08 36.79 -24.24
N GLY A 313 -31.24 36.73 -23.20
CA GLY A 313 -31.33 35.74 -22.13
C GLY A 313 -30.72 34.37 -22.47
N LYS A 314 -30.00 34.23 -23.59
CA LYS A 314 -29.29 32.99 -23.96
C LYS A 314 -27.93 32.93 -23.26
N LYS A 315 -27.54 31.75 -22.79
CA LYS A 315 -26.24 31.54 -22.13
C LYS A 315 -25.08 31.93 -23.06
N ILE A 316 -24.11 32.66 -22.51
CA ILE A 316 -22.87 32.97 -23.21
C ILE A 316 -21.93 31.77 -23.06
N GLU A 317 -21.49 31.21 -24.18
CA GLU A 317 -20.61 30.05 -24.24
C GLU A 317 -19.25 30.42 -24.86
N GLN A 318 -18.19 29.76 -24.41
CA GLN A 318 -16.86 29.92 -24.95
C GLN A 318 -16.26 28.55 -25.29
N GLU A 319 -15.47 28.50 -26.36
CA GLU A 319 -14.71 27.32 -26.76
C GLU A 319 -13.58 27.05 -25.75
N ARG A 320 -13.31 25.77 -25.47
CA ARG A 320 -12.17 25.32 -24.66
C ARG A 320 -11.30 24.34 -25.42
N LYS A 321 -9.99 24.45 -25.24
CA LYS A 321 -8.97 23.55 -25.83
C LYS A 321 -7.98 23.15 -24.75
N PHE A 322 -7.46 21.94 -24.86
CA PHE A 322 -6.52 21.40 -23.88
C PHE A 322 -5.20 21.02 -24.56
N GLU A 323 -4.11 21.23 -23.84
CA GLU A 323 -2.77 20.79 -24.21
C GLU A 323 -2.60 19.28 -23.93
N ALA A 324 -3.24 18.81 -22.85
CA ALA A 324 -3.24 17.40 -22.43
C ALA A 324 -4.51 17.08 -21.64
N VAL A 325 -4.91 15.80 -21.62
CA VAL A 325 -5.98 15.27 -20.77
C VAL A 325 -5.46 14.02 -20.09
N GLN A 326 -5.55 13.96 -18.77
CA GLN A 326 -5.08 12.82 -18.01
C GLN A 326 -5.99 11.61 -18.22
N ILE A 327 -5.39 10.47 -18.55
CA ILE A 327 -6.09 9.18 -18.57
C ILE A 327 -5.93 8.51 -17.19
N ASN A 328 -7.04 8.05 -16.65
CA ASN A 328 -7.13 7.40 -15.35
C ASN A 328 -6.72 5.93 -15.45
N PRO A 329 -6.41 5.27 -14.31
CA PRO A 329 -5.93 3.88 -14.30
C PRO A 329 -6.90 2.87 -14.89
N ASP A 330 -8.20 3.18 -14.90
CA ASP A 330 -9.25 2.36 -15.53
C ASP A 330 -9.56 2.78 -16.98
N TYR A 331 -8.60 3.43 -17.65
CA TYR A 331 -8.67 3.91 -19.02
C TYR A 331 -9.70 5.02 -19.28
N SER A 332 -10.41 5.50 -18.26
CA SER A 332 -11.33 6.64 -18.39
C SER A 332 -10.57 7.96 -18.45
N PHE A 333 -11.13 9.00 -19.06
CA PHE A 333 -10.66 10.39 -18.88
C PHE A 333 -11.59 11.19 -17.96
N ILE A 334 -12.80 10.68 -17.71
CA ILE A 334 -13.73 11.17 -16.69
C ILE A 334 -13.78 10.16 -15.54
N ALA A 335 -13.41 10.59 -14.34
CA ALA A 335 -13.53 9.79 -13.13
C ALA A 335 -14.23 10.60 -12.04
N GLN A 336 -15.27 10.00 -11.44
CA GLN A 336 -16.04 10.62 -10.35
C GLN A 336 -16.59 12.03 -10.73
N GLY A 337 -17.00 12.20 -11.99
CA GLY A 337 -17.53 13.46 -12.53
C GLY A 337 -16.48 14.53 -12.83
N CYS A 338 -15.19 14.22 -12.64
CA CYS A 338 -14.08 15.14 -12.83
C CYS A 338 -13.18 14.70 -13.99
N ILE A 339 -12.54 15.69 -14.61
CA ILE A 339 -11.55 15.56 -15.68
C ILE A 339 -10.34 16.37 -15.25
N LEU A 340 -9.14 15.80 -15.34
CA LEU A 340 -7.90 16.54 -15.16
C LEU A 340 -7.33 16.84 -16.54
N ALA A 341 -7.18 18.13 -16.88
CA ALA A 341 -6.69 18.55 -18.18
C ALA A 341 -5.78 19.77 -18.07
N LYS A 342 -4.81 19.86 -18.99
CA LYS A 342 -3.80 20.91 -19.04
C LYS A 342 -4.24 22.04 -19.97
N GLU A 343 -4.22 23.25 -19.47
CA GLU A 343 -4.51 24.50 -20.21
C GLU A 343 -3.57 25.58 -19.67
N ASP A 344 -3.07 26.44 -20.55
CA ASP A 344 -2.10 27.50 -20.21
C ASP A 344 -0.89 26.98 -19.40
N GLY A 345 -0.39 25.81 -19.79
CA GLY A 345 0.77 25.17 -19.16
C GLY A 345 0.54 24.52 -17.79
N ALA A 346 -0.69 24.48 -17.27
CA ALA A 346 -1.00 23.87 -15.96
C ALA A 346 -2.23 22.94 -15.99
N TYR A 347 -2.21 21.89 -15.19
CA TYR A 347 -3.36 21.01 -14.99
C TYR A 347 -4.39 21.64 -14.05
N HIS A 348 -5.65 21.53 -14.45
CA HIS A 348 -6.82 21.99 -13.70
C HIS A 348 -7.87 20.89 -13.60
N ILE A 349 -8.87 21.11 -12.73
CA ILE A 349 -9.99 20.19 -12.52
C ILE A 349 -11.23 20.74 -13.22
N TYR A 350 -11.82 19.94 -14.10
CA TYR A 350 -13.03 20.25 -14.86
C TYR A 350 -14.15 19.28 -14.53
N ASN A 351 -15.38 19.76 -14.59
CA ASN A 351 -16.56 18.89 -14.64
C ASN A 351 -16.83 18.41 -16.08
N GLU A 352 -17.84 17.57 -16.25
CA GLU A 352 -18.21 17.02 -17.56
C GLU A 352 -18.78 18.05 -18.57
N ASN A 353 -19.11 19.26 -18.10
CA ASN A 353 -19.51 20.39 -18.93
C ASN A 353 -18.32 21.33 -19.25
N TRP A 354 -17.09 20.88 -18.99
CA TRP A 354 -15.86 21.63 -19.22
C TRP A 354 -15.75 22.92 -18.40
N GLU A 355 -16.54 23.02 -17.32
CA GLU A 355 -16.42 24.11 -16.37
C GLU A 355 -15.35 23.76 -15.34
N GLN A 356 -14.45 24.70 -15.09
CA GLN A 356 -13.45 24.56 -14.04
C GLN A 356 -14.13 24.50 -12.67
N ILE A 357 -13.71 23.54 -11.84
CA ILE A 357 -14.33 23.27 -10.53
C ILE A 357 -13.77 24.21 -9.45
N SER A 358 -12.48 24.52 -9.50
CA SER A 358 -11.80 25.39 -8.53
C SER A 358 -10.57 26.07 -9.14
N ASP A 359 -9.94 26.97 -8.38
CA ASP A 359 -8.69 27.66 -8.74
C ASP A 359 -7.45 26.76 -8.66
N PHE A 360 -7.62 25.46 -8.35
CA PHE A 360 -6.54 24.49 -8.33
C PHE A 360 -5.75 24.49 -9.64
N SER A 361 -4.43 24.46 -9.51
CA SER A 361 -3.50 24.27 -10.61
C SER A 361 -2.28 23.46 -10.18
N ALA A 362 -1.74 22.67 -11.09
CA ALA A 362 -0.55 21.84 -10.89
C ALA A 362 0.32 21.77 -12.15
N GLU A 363 1.61 21.48 -11.98
CA GLU A 363 2.53 21.27 -13.10
C GLU A 363 2.20 19.96 -13.82
N GLU A 364 2.02 18.90 -13.03
CA GLU A 364 1.69 17.53 -13.46
C GLU A 364 0.68 16.93 -12.48
N VAL A 365 -0.04 15.91 -12.93
CA VAL A 365 -1.00 15.14 -12.13
C VAL A 365 -0.89 13.66 -12.46
N ASP A 366 -1.34 12.82 -11.53
CA ASP A 366 -1.64 11.42 -11.82
C ASP A 366 -3.17 11.24 -11.95
N GLY A 367 -3.59 10.11 -12.53
CA GLY A 367 -5.01 9.82 -12.74
C GLY A 367 -5.83 9.82 -11.44
N ILE A 368 -7.13 10.09 -11.52
CA ILE A 368 -8.00 10.13 -10.34
C ILE A 368 -8.16 8.71 -9.78
N GLY A 369 -7.62 8.51 -8.57
CA GLY A 369 -7.71 7.25 -7.84
C GLY A 369 -9.14 6.94 -7.32
N LYS A 370 -9.34 5.72 -6.84
CA LYS A 370 -10.68 5.25 -6.40
C LYS A 370 -11.20 5.95 -5.14
N ASP A 371 -10.33 6.62 -4.40
CA ASP A 371 -10.71 7.38 -3.19
C ASP A 371 -10.99 8.86 -3.47
N GLY A 372 -10.93 9.31 -4.74
CA GLY A 372 -11.20 10.71 -5.10
C GLY A 372 -10.11 11.68 -4.62
N ILE A 373 -8.93 11.15 -4.32
CA ILE A 373 -7.73 11.91 -3.99
C ILE A 373 -6.68 11.56 -5.03
N PHE A 374 -6.22 12.57 -5.76
CA PHE A 374 -5.25 12.40 -6.84
C PHE A 374 -3.90 13.02 -6.46
N ALA A 375 -2.83 12.47 -7.01
CA ALA A 375 -1.49 13.01 -6.83
C ALA A 375 -1.25 14.16 -7.80
N PHE A 376 -0.57 15.21 -7.34
CA PHE A 376 -0.23 16.38 -8.16
C PHE A 376 1.19 16.85 -7.86
N SER A 377 1.84 17.43 -8.87
CA SER A 377 3.17 18.04 -8.73
C SER A 377 3.09 19.56 -8.66
N LYS A 378 3.90 20.14 -7.77
CA LYS A 378 4.15 21.58 -7.69
C LYS A 378 5.59 21.82 -7.27
N LYS A 379 6.32 22.64 -8.00
CA LYS A 379 7.75 22.90 -7.80
C LYS A 379 8.58 21.60 -7.82
N GLY A 380 8.25 20.69 -8.74
CA GLY A 380 8.96 19.41 -8.89
C GLY A 380 8.82 18.43 -7.72
N LYS A 381 7.85 18.63 -6.83
CA LYS A 381 7.52 17.69 -5.74
C LYS A 381 6.06 17.29 -5.82
N TRP A 382 5.78 16.07 -5.39
CA TRP A 382 4.43 15.49 -5.44
C TRP A 382 3.74 15.55 -4.08
N GLY A 383 2.46 15.95 -4.12
CA GLY A 383 1.51 15.97 -3.02
C GLY A 383 0.16 15.42 -3.49
N PHE A 384 -0.89 15.66 -2.71
CA PHE A 384 -2.21 15.06 -2.96
C PHE A 384 -3.33 16.07 -2.75
N ALA A 385 -4.31 16.07 -3.64
CA ALA A 385 -5.49 16.94 -3.56
C ALA A 385 -6.77 16.12 -3.77
N ASN A 386 -7.88 16.60 -3.20
CA ASN A 386 -9.21 16.02 -3.44
C ASN A 386 -9.83 16.58 -4.74
N LEU A 387 -11.01 16.07 -5.12
CA LEU A 387 -11.72 16.52 -6.34
C LEU A 387 -12.21 17.97 -6.32
N LYS A 388 -12.16 18.67 -5.18
CA LYS A 388 -12.40 20.11 -5.10
C LYS A 388 -11.11 20.92 -5.30
N GLY A 389 -9.96 20.26 -5.43
CA GLY A 389 -8.64 20.89 -5.52
C GLY A 389 -8.07 21.31 -4.18
N GLU A 390 -8.68 20.90 -3.07
CA GLU A 390 -8.13 21.17 -1.74
C GLU A 390 -6.95 20.22 -1.48
N VAL A 391 -5.82 20.79 -1.06
CA VAL A 391 -4.63 20.01 -0.70
C VAL A 391 -4.95 19.14 0.53
N VAL A 392 -4.73 17.84 0.36
CA VAL A 392 -4.90 16.80 1.38
C VAL A 392 -3.56 16.52 2.06
N LEU A 393 -2.49 16.38 1.27
CA LEU A 393 -1.11 16.25 1.75
C LEU A 393 -0.21 17.16 0.91
N GLU A 394 0.60 17.97 1.58
CA GLU A 394 1.49 18.93 0.92
C GLU A 394 2.55 18.23 0.04
N PRO A 395 2.95 18.85 -1.08
CA PRO A 395 4.01 18.34 -1.92
C PRO A 395 5.34 18.16 -1.18
N LYS A 396 5.83 16.92 -1.09
CA LYS A 396 7.13 16.59 -0.49
C LYS A 396 7.83 15.38 -1.11
N TYR A 397 7.10 14.54 -1.85
CA TYR A 397 7.62 13.30 -2.43
C TYR A 397 8.31 13.55 -3.77
N LYS A 398 9.22 12.66 -4.17
CA LYS A 398 9.90 12.75 -5.48
C LYS A 398 8.95 12.39 -6.62
N ALA A 399 8.11 11.39 -6.40
CA ALA A 399 7.02 10.96 -7.29
C ALA A 399 5.88 10.38 -6.43
N ALA A 400 4.67 10.34 -6.97
CA ALA A 400 3.52 9.75 -6.30
C ALA A 400 2.52 9.13 -7.28
N LYS A 401 1.78 8.14 -6.79
CA LYS A 401 0.58 7.56 -7.41
C LYS A 401 -0.64 7.93 -6.59
N SER A 402 -1.75 8.24 -7.23
CA SER A 402 -3.02 8.61 -6.58
C SER A 402 -3.55 7.56 -5.59
N PHE A 403 -4.38 7.98 -4.63
CA PHE A 403 -4.90 7.09 -3.60
C PHE A 403 -5.93 6.09 -4.15
N SER A 404 -5.73 4.82 -3.80
CA SER A 404 -6.68 3.75 -4.05
C SER A 404 -6.72 2.78 -2.87
N GLU A 405 -7.92 2.49 -2.39
CA GLU A 405 -8.17 1.62 -1.23
C GLU A 405 -7.43 2.08 0.04
N GLY A 406 -7.33 3.40 0.22
CA GLY A 406 -6.72 4.06 1.38
C GLY A 406 -5.19 4.14 1.35
N LEU A 407 -4.55 3.73 0.26
CA LEU A 407 -3.09 3.76 0.09
C LEU A 407 -2.68 4.52 -1.16
N ALA A 408 -1.52 5.18 -1.11
CA ALA A 408 -0.89 5.81 -2.26
C ALA A 408 0.58 5.36 -2.36
N GLY A 409 1.02 5.07 -3.58
CA GLY A 409 2.43 4.82 -3.86
C GLY A 409 3.21 6.13 -3.82
N VAL A 410 4.35 6.18 -3.15
CA VAL A 410 5.25 7.35 -3.16
C VAL A 410 6.69 6.90 -3.31
N MET A 411 7.49 7.76 -3.95
CA MET A 411 8.92 7.51 -4.15
C MET A 411 9.75 8.33 -3.16
N GLU A 412 10.64 7.62 -2.45
CA GLU A 412 11.71 8.15 -1.60
C GLU A 412 13.00 7.38 -1.92
N ASP A 413 14.14 8.08 -2.03
CA ASP A 413 15.45 7.48 -2.34
C ASP A 413 15.45 6.52 -3.53
N ASP A 414 14.74 6.88 -4.62
CA ASP A 414 14.60 6.10 -5.86
C ASP A 414 13.82 4.79 -5.76
N TYR A 415 13.24 4.49 -4.60
CA TYR A 415 12.36 3.34 -4.41
C TYR A 415 10.94 3.77 -4.09
N TRP A 416 9.99 2.94 -4.47
CA TRP A 416 8.57 3.12 -4.18
C TRP A 416 8.18 2.36 -2.92
N GLY A 417 7.45 3.05 -2.07
CA GLY A 417 6.74 2.52 -0.91
C GLY A 417 5.27 2.95 -0.94
N PHE A 418 4.56 2.73 0.14
CA PHE A 418 3.16 3.15 0.26
C PHE A 418 2.92 3.93 1.55
N ILE A 419 2.15 5.01 1.42
CA ILE A 419 1.65 5.81 2.53
C ILE A 419 0.15 5.57 2.73
N ASN A 420 -0.32 5.77 3.96
CA ASN A 420 -1.75 5.86 4.26
C ASN A 420 -2.27 7.30 4.08
N LEU A 421 -3.57 7.49 4.31
CA LEU A 421 -4.25 8.78 4.19
C LEU A 421 -3.77 9.86 5.17
N LYS A 422 -3.04 9.49 6.23
CA LYS A 422 -2.38 10.44 7.14
C LYS A 422 -1.00 10.88 6.65
N GLY A 423 -0.51 10.31 5.55
CA GLY A 423 0.84 10.53 5.04
C GLY A 423 1.92 9.73 5.79
N GLU A 424 1.52 8.76 6.62
CA GLU A 424 2.46 7.86 7.31
C GLU A 424 2.97 6.80 6.32
N MET A 425 4.27 6.54 6.30
CA MET A 425 4.85 5.43 5.53
C MET A 425 4.46 4.10 6.17
N VAL A 426 3.72 3.27 5.44
CA VAL A 426 3.16 2.01 5.95
C VAL A 426 3.72 0.77 5.25
N ILE A 427 4.23 0.92 4.03
CA ILE A 427 5.10 -0.05 3.37
C ILE A 427 6.36 0.72 2.99
N THR A 428 7.50 0.34 3.56
CA THR A 428 8.77 1.02 3.32
C THR A 428 9.17 0.94 1.85
N PRO A 429 9.78 2.01 1.29
CA PRO A 429 10.31 2.02 -0.06
C PRO A 429 11.22 0.82 -0.32
N GLN A 430 10.85 -0.01 -1.29
CA GLN A 430 11.59 -1.23 -1.64
C GLN A 430 11.37 -1.72 -3.07
N PHE A 431 10.48 -1.06 -3.83
CA PHE A 431 10.14 -1.44 -5.20
C PHE A 431 10.71 -0.44 -6.21
N PHE A 432 11.00 -0.87 -7.43
CA PHE A 432 11.43 0.02 -8.52
C PHE A 432 10.24 0.77 -9.15
N GLY A 433 9.03 0.24 -8.97
CA GLY A 433 7.79 0.78 -9.51
C GLY A 433 6.59 0.16 -8.80
N VAL A 434 5.48 0.89 -8.73
CA VAL A 434 4.21 0.41 -8.15
C VAL A 434 3.02 0.87 -8.97
N ASP A 435 1.99 0.04 -8.97
CA ASP A 435 0.65 0.36 -9.46
C ASP A 435 -0.33 0.55 -8.27
N TYR A 436 -1.62 0.68 -8.52
CA TYR A 436 -2.63 0.89 -7.49
C TYR A 436 -3.04 -0.41 -6.79
N PHE A 437 -3.32 -0.32 -5.48
CA PHE A 437 -4.07 -1.36 -4.78
C PHE A 437 -5.52 -1.40 -5.26
N ASN A 438 -6.00 -2.60 -5.56
CA ASN A 438 -7.41 -2.86 -5.87
C ASN A 438 -8.21 -3.28 -4.64
N LYS A 439 -9.53 -3.36 -4.75
CA LYS A 439 -10.45 -3.76 -3.66
C LYS A 439 -10.21 -5.14 -3.02
N LYS A 440 -9.40 -6.00 -3.66
CA LYS A 440 -8.97 -7.31 -3.14
C LYS A 440 -7.62 -7.23 -2.42
N GLY A 441 -7.06 -6.03 -2.27
CA GLY A 441 -5.77 -5.79 -1.64
C GLY A 441 -4.58 -6.15 -2.51
N VAL A 442 -4.76 -6.23 -3.83
CA VAL A 442 -3.69 -6.61 -4.78
C VAL A 442 -3.17 -5.41 -5.53
N CYS A 443 -1.85 -5.34 -5.70
CA CYS A 443 -1.12 -4.30 -6.41
C CYS A 443 -0.02 -4.97 -7.25
N ILE A 444 0.27 -4.42 -8.43
CA ILE A 444 1.45 -4.79 -9.22
C ILE A 444 2.63 -3.94 -8.76
N VAL A 445 3.77 -4.58 -8.54
CA VAL A 445 5.03 -3.92 -8.20
C VAL A 445 6.14 -4.40 -9.11
N GLU A 446 7.09 -3.53 -9.39
CA GLU A 446 8.33 -3.86 -10.07
C GLU A 446 9.40 -4.17 -9.01
N THR A 447 9.79 -5.44 -8.90
CA THR A 447 10.71 -5.89 -7.83
C THR A 447 12.17 -5.82 -8.26
N THR A 448 12.42 -5.91 -9.55
CA THR A 448 13.69 -5.56 -10.21
C THR A 448 13.35 -4.89 -11.53
N PRO A 449 14.25 -4.11 -12.14
CA PRO A 449 14.00 -3.48 -13.43
C PRO A 449 13.41 -4.47 -14.45
N GLU A 450 12.26 -4.10 -15.03
CA GLU A 450 11.49 -4.86 -16.01
C GLU A 450 10.87 -6.19 -15.52
N VAL A 451 10.83 -6.43 -14.21
CA VAL A 451 10.19 -7.60 -13.60
C VAL A 451 9.06 -7.19 -12.68
N TYR A 452 7.84 -7.45 -13.13
CA TYR A 452 6.61 -7.17 -12.41
C TYR A 452 6.11 -8.41 -11.67
N GLN A 453 5.66 -8.20 -10.43
CA GLN A 453 5.03 -9.19 -9.57
C GLN A 453 3.78 -8.61 -8.91
N PHE A 454 2.91 -9.46 -8.39
CA PHE A 454 1.78 -9.01 -7.57
C PHE A 454 2.15 -9.10 -6.09
N ILE A 455 1.80 -8.07 -5.32
CA ILE A 455 1.70 -8.16 -3.86
C ILE A 455 0.23 -8.16 -3.45
N LYS A 456 -0.07 -8.87 -2.37
CA LYS A 456 -1.42 -8.96 -1.79
C LYS A 456 -1.35 -8.66 -0.31
N ARG A 457 -2.10 -7.67 0.15
CA ARG A 457 -2.27 -7.38 1.58
C ARG A 457 -2.85 -8.59 2.29
N ASN A 458 -2.26 -8.97 3.41
CA ASN A 458 -2.79 -10.03 4.26
C ASN A 458 -4.11 -9.58 4.90
N ILE A 459 -4.22 -8.28 5.21
CA ILE A 459 -5.41 -7.65 5.77
C ILE A 459 -5.94 -6.58 4.79
N VAL A 460 -7.17 -6.76 4.33
CA VAL A 460 -7.88 -5.78 3.50
C VAL A 460 -8.86 -5.02 4.39
N LYS A 461 -8.50 -3.79 4.75
CA LYS A 461 -9.35 -2.85 5.47
C LYS A 461 -9.38 -1.55 4.68
N LYS A 462 -10.59 -1.12 4.30
CA LYS A 462 -10.76 0.17 3.64
C LYS A 462 -10.64 1.29 4.66
N GLU A 463 -9.69 2.19 4.43
CA GLU A 463 -9.58 3.44 5.16
C GLU A 463 -10.30 4.54 4.38
N ILE A 464 -10.94 5.46 5.08
CA ILE A 464 -11.69 6.56 4.49
C ILE A 464 -11.09 7.85 5.02
N PHE A 465 -10.80 8.78 4.12
CA PHE A 465 -10.36 10.12 4.49
C PHE A 465 -11.56 10.89 5.05
N THR A 466 -11.41 11.44 6.24
CA THR A 466 -12.37 12.40 6.81
C THR A 466 -11.66 13.73 7.02
N GLU A 467 -12.38 14.85 6.98
CA GLU A 467 -11.79 16.17 7.21
C GLU A 467 -11.08 16.24 8.57
N ASP A 468 -11.58 15.52 9.58
CA ASP A 468 -10.96 15.34 10.91
C ASP A 468 -9.60 14.62 10.87
N SER A 469 -9.29 13.86 9.81
CA SER A 469 -8.00 13.17 9.69
C SER A 469 -6.83 14.11 9.41
N LYS A 470 -7.10 15.38 9.07
CA LYS A 470 -6.08 16.43 8.90
C LYS A 470 -5.36 16.77 10.21
N ASP A 471 -6.05 16.71 11.36
CA ASP A 471 -5.48 17.18 12.63
C ASP A 471 -4.43 16.25 13.25
N ALA A 472 -4.36 14.97 12.84
CA ALA A 472 -3.34 14.04 13.33
C ALA A 472 -1.91 14.39 12.89
N THR A 473 -1.75 15.18 11.82
CA THR A 473 -0.43 15.62 11.32
C THR A 473 0.19 16.77 12.13
N LYS A 474 -0.59 17.45 12.98
CA LYS A 474 -0.06 18.51 13.88
C LYS A 474 0.70 17.94 15.08
N GLU A 475 0.36 16.74 15.56
CA GLU A 475 1.04 16.12 16.71
C GLU A 475 2.47 15.64 16.39
N GLU A 476 2.80 15.34 15.14
CA GLU A 476 4.17 14.96 14.75
C GLU A 476 5.07 16.17 14.42
N LYS A 477 4.52 17.27 13.88
CA LYS A 477 5.29 18.52 13.66
C LYS A 477 5.71 19.21 14.97
N GLY A 478 5.17 18.81 16.11
CA GLY A 478 5.58 19.27 17.44
C GLY A 478 6.89 18.67 17.96
N LYS A 479 7.55 17.75 17.23
CA LYS A 479 8.79 17.10 17.67
C LYS A 479 10.07 17.53 16.93
N GLU A 480 9.97 18.37 15.92
CA GLU A 480 11.12 19.03 15.28
C GLU A 480 11.10 20.53 15.54
N LYS A 481 11.37 20.92 16.80
CA LYS A 481 11.87 22.26 17.14
C LYS A 481 12.26 22.32 18.62
N GLU A 482 13.45 21.85 18.94
CA GLU A 482 14.22 22.33 20.11
C GLU A 482 15.71 22.29 19.78
N THR A 483 16.17 23.26 19.00
CA THR A 483 17.50 23.84 19.18
C THR A 483 17.32 25.35 19.23
N LYS A 484 17.56 25.87 20.43
CA LYS A 484 17.41 27.27 20.82
C LYS A 484 18.52 28.11 20.16
N PRO A 485 18.26 29.31 19.64
CA PRO A 485 19.32 30.25 19.25
C PRO A 485 19.91 30.89 20.51
N GLU A 486 21.25 30.95 20.59
CA GLU A 486 21.99 31.71 21.59
C GLU A 486 21.71 33.21 21.43
N GLU A 487 21.41 33.85 22.57
CA GLU A 487 21.22 35.29 22.73
C GLU A 487 22.55 36.04 22.55
N THR A 488 22.59 36.98 21.62
CA THR A 488 23.57 38.07 21.63
C THR A 488 22.99 39.25 22.42
N THR A 489 23.71 39.66 23.46
CA THR A 489 23.48 40.91 24.18
C THR A 489 24.33 42.02 23.55
N GLU A 490 23.71 43.18 23.37
CA GLU A 490 24.30 44.39 22.81
C GLU A 490 24.71 45.33 23.96
N ALA A 491 25.88 45.97 23.82
CA ALA A 491 26.21 47.37 24.16
C ALA A 491 27.60 47.52 24.81
N ALA A 492 28.53 48.19 24.12
CA ALA A 492 29.08 49.50 24.50
C ALA A 492 30.35 49.86 23.69
N THR A 493 30.26 51.04 23.09
CA THR A 493 31.26 51.97 22.53
C THR A 493 32.65 52.01 23.18
N GLU A 494 33.73 52.09 22.39
CA GLU A 494 34.60 53.30 22.23
C GLU A 494 35.87 53.06 21.35
N ALA A 495 36.11 54.06 20.47
CA ALA A 495 37.37 54.68 20.03
C ALA A 495 38.67 53.91 19.64
N MET A 496 39.10 54.23 18.40
CA MET A 496 40.44 54.74 18.00
C MET A 496 41.66 53.81 17.80
N THR A 497 42.21 53.94 16.58
CA THR A 497 43.62 54.11 16.15
C THR A 497 44.60 52.93 16.00
N GLU A 498 45.28 52.98 14.82
CA GLU A 498 46.65 52.55 14.46
C GLU A 498 47.00 51.04 14.54
N ALA A 499 47.30 50.35 13.44
CA ALA A 499 48.46 50.40 12.51
C ALA A 499 49.67 49.56 12.98
N ALA A 500 50.25 48.84 12.01
CA ALA A 500 51.56 48.14 12.03
C ALA A 500 51.59 46.81 12.83
N THR A 501 52.31 45.73 12.49
CA THR A 501 53.27 45.38 11.43
C THR A 501 53.62 43.88 11.61
N GLU A 502 54.09 43.26 10.53
CA GLU A 502 55.12 42.21 10.50
C GLU A 502 54.82 40.76 10.95
N ALA A 503 55.00 39.85 9.98
CA ALA A 503 55.43 38.45 10.10
C ALA A 503 56.91 38.37 10.60
N PRO A 504 57.66 37.22 10.72
CA PRO A 504 57.41 35.89 10.13
C PRO A 504 57.96 34.65 10.92
N THR A 505 57.94 33.48 10.25
CA THR A 505 58.86 32.30 10.35
C THR A 505 58.87 31.49 11.66
N GLU A 506 58.97 30.16 11.72
CA GLU A 506 59.71 29.09 10.99
C GLU A 506 59.02 27.74 11.30
N GLY A 507 58.93 26.75 10.40
CA GLY A 507 59.90 25.63 10.22
C GLY A 507 59.75 24.58 11.33
N THR A 508 59.50 23.27 11.14
CA THR A 508 60.12 22.23 10.29
C THR A 508 59.32 20.90 10.54
N GLU A 509 59.00 20.08 9.53
CA GLU A 509 59.59 18.75 9.19
C GLU A 509 59.74 17.74 10.37
N ALA A 510 59.57 16.41 10.29
CA ALA A 510 59.28 15.38 9.28
C ALA A 510 58.94 14.08 10.09
N ALA A 511 57.98 13.23 9.67
CA ALA A 511 58.15 11.94 8.98
C ALA A 511 58.74 10.74 9.77
N SER A 512 58.29 9.55 9.33
CA SER A 512 58.78 8.17 9.60
C SER A 512 58.24 7.51 10.90
N GLU A 513 57.96 6.21 11.00
CA GLU A 513 58.09 5.04 10.13
C GLU A 513 57.39 3.85 10.82
N ALA A 514 56.86 2.90 10.06
CA ALA A 514 56.66 1.51 10.52
C ALA A 514 58.02 0.78 10.45
N PRO A 515 58.21 -0.40 11.09
CA PRO A 515 57.95 -1.65 10.34
C PRO A 515 57.63 -2.95 11.15
N ALA A 516 57.07 -3.94 10.42
CA ALA A 516 57.34 -5.40 10.34
C ALA A 516 57.45 -6.29 11.63
N GLU A 517 57.24 -7.62 11.67
CA GLU A 517 57.22 -8.73 10.68
C GLU A 517 56.79 -10.08 11.34
N GLY A 518 56.36 -11.07 10.53
CA GLY A 518 56.60 -12.55 10.65
C GLY A 518 55.61 -13.41 11.47
N THR A 519 55.21 -14.66 11.14
CA THR A 519 55.65 -15.66 10.13
C THR A 519 54.72 -16.91 10.11
N GLU A 520 54.61 -17.57 8.93
CA GLU A 520 54.52 -19.04 8.65
C GLU A 520 53.29 -19.89 9.10
N ALA A 521 52.80 -20.94 8.41
CA ALA A 521 53.14 -21.69 7.19
C ALA A 521 51.95 -22.61 6.77
N ALA A 522 51.91 -23.03 5.49
CA ALA A 522 51.22 -24.24 4.97
C ALA A 522 52.31 -25.34 4.73
N PRO A 523 52.04 -26.65 4.47
CA PRO A 523 51.21 -27.15 3.35
C PRO A 523 50.51 -28.53 3.57
N GLU A 524 49.69 -28.97 2.59
CA GLU A 524 49.76 -30.30 1.91
C GLU A 524 48.45 -30.67 1.17
N ALA A 525 48.61 -31.12 -0.08
CA ALA A 525 47.72 -31.95 -0.91
C ALA A 525 48.55 -33.21 -1.32
N PRO A 526 48.20 -34.14 -2.25
CA PRO A 526 46.96 -34.40 -3.02
C PRO A 526 46.61 -35.93 -3.17
N VAL A 527 45.51 -36.31 -3.86
CA VAL A 527 45.35 -37.53 -4.73
C VAL A 527 44.14 -37.29 -5.68
N GLU A 528 44.30 -37.07 -6.99
CA GLU A 528 44.19 -38.01 -8.16
C GLU A 528 42.96 -38.96 -8.15
N GLY A 529 42.22 -39.28 -9.22
CA GLY A 529 42.20 -39.05 -10.69
C GLY A 529 40.88 -39.68 -11.22
N GLY A 530 40.44 -39.62 -12.48
CA GLY A 530 41.00 -39.10 -13.72
C GLY A 530 39.95 -39.12 -14.87
N GLU A 531 40.30 -38.38 -15.94
CA GLU A 531 40.13 -38.59 -17.39
C GLU A 531 38.79 -39.14 -17.96
N THR A 532 38.19 -38.53 -18.99
CA THR A 532 38.69 -38.43 -20.38
C THR A 532 37.95 -37.32 -21.16
N ALA A 533 38.67 -36.38 -21.78
CA ALA A 533 38.93 -36.19 -23.24
C ALA A 533 37.69 -36.28 -24.18
N ALA A 534 37.52 -35.54 -25.27
CA ALA A 534 38.08 -34.32 -25.90
C ALA A 534 37.33 -34.21 -27.25
N ALA A 535 36.95 -33.01 -27.70
CA ALA A 535 36.94 -32.59 -29.12
C ALA A 535 36.36 -31.17 -29.27
N ALA A 536 37.14 -30.30 -29.90
CA ALA A 536 36.77 -28.97 -30.41
C ALA A 536 36.89 -28.98 -31.97
N PRO A 537 36.73 -27.86 -32.70
CA PRO A 537 35.57 -27.56 -33.56
C PRO A 537 35.96 -27.38 -35.05
N PRO A 538 35.06 -26.82 -35.90
CA PRO A 538 35.39 -25.53 -36.56
C PRO A 538 34.18 -24.57 -36.64
N GLU A 539 34.32 -23.29 -36.30
CA GLU A 539 34.67 -22.10 -37.12
C GLU A 539 33.54 -21.48 -37.98
N GLY A 540 33.43 -20.15 -37.86
CA GLY A 540 32.76 -19.21 -38.78
C GLY A 540 31.39 -18.70 -38.29
N GLY A 541 31.13 -17.40 -38.09
CA GLY A 541 31.91 -16.19 -38.35
C GLY A 541 31.13 -14.94 -37.92
N GLU A 542 31.88 -13.86 -37.73
CA GLU A 542 31.54 -12.43 -37.77
C GLU A 542 30.55 -11.81 -36.76
N ALA A 543 31.08 -10.75 -36.12
CA ALA A 543 30.42 -9.68 -35.37
C ALA A 543 30.95 -8.34 -35.95
N PRO A 544 30.53 -7.12 -35.53
CA PRO A 544 29.33 -6.61 -34.85
C PRO A 544 28.76 -5.38 -35.65
N PRO A 545 28.10 -4.28 -35.14
CA PRO A 545 28.29 -3.53 -33.88
C PRO A 545 27.02 -3.26 -33.04
N ALA A 546 27.29 -2.66 -31.88
CA ALA A 546 26.40 -2.23 -30.81
C ALA A 546 25.61 -0.92 -31.10
N GLU A 547 24.71 -0.60 -30.16
CA GLU A 547 24.30 0.74 -29.66
C GLU A 547 22.82 1.17 -29.78
N GLY A 548 22.33 1.71 -28.65
CA GLY A 548 21.24 2.70 -28.53
C GLY A 548 19.83 2.12 -28.47
N GLY A 549 18.95 2.44 -27.51
CA GLY A 549 18.91 3.45 -26.48
C GLY A 549 17.49 3.45 -25.90
N ALA A 550 17.37 3.64 -24.58
CA ALA A 550 16.11 3.79 -23.88
C ALA A 550 15.32 5.02 -24.37
N PRO A 551 13.98 5.01 -24.38
CA PRO A 551 13.22 6.25 -24.35
C PRO A 551 12.90 6.62 -22.89
N ALA A 552 13.39 7.80 -22.53
CA ALA A 552 13.07 8.50 -21.30
C ALA A 552 11.56 8.76 -21.17
N ALA A 553 11.11 8.67 -19.92
CA ALA A 553 9.86 9.28 -19.47
C ALA A 553 9.89 10.79 -19.74
N GLY A 554 8.78 11.29 -20.27
CA GLY A 554 8.43 12.70 -20.36
C GLY A 554 7.02 12.90 -19.85
#